data_AF-A0A842HYQ3-F1
#
_entry.id   AF-A0A842HYQ3-F1
#
_cell.length_a   1.000
_cell.length_b   1.000
_cell.length_c   1.000
_cell.angle_alpha   90.00
_cell.angle_beta   90.00
_cell.angle_gamma   90.00
#
_symmetry.space_group_name_H-M   'P 1'
#
loop_
_entity.id
_entity.type
_entity.pdbx_description
1 polymer ?
#
loop_
_entity_poly.entity_id
_entity_poly.type
_entity_poly.pdbx_seq_one_letter_code
_entity_poly.pdbx_strand_id
1 'polypeptide(L)'
;MSKADNPFRYFHSSPEIIRMVVMLYVRYPLSLRNVEDLLFERGYDLCHETVRLWWNRFGPMFAADIRRQRVSRMKGFRQWRWHLDEMYVKLNGEMVYLWRAVDHEGEVLESYVTKKRDKSAALVFMKKALKRHGKAETIVTDGLKSYPAAMRDLGNEDRREMARWLNNRVENSHLPFRRRERAMLRFRQMKSLQKFASVHASIHNHFNSERHLIDRETYKARRSAALAEWQILAA
;
A
#
# COMPACT_ATOMS: atom_id res chain seq x y z
N MET A 1 -8.15 -4.16 31.86
CA MET A 1 -7.45 -4.17 30.55
C MET A 1 -7.77 -5.50 29.88
N SER A 2 -8.60 -5.51 28.84
CA SER A 2 -8.95 -6.76 28.14
C SER A 2 -7.69 -7.34 27.50
N LYS A 3 -7.37 -8.61 27.78
CA LYS A 3 -6.36 -9.39 27.05
C LYS A 3 -6.62 -9.17 25.56
N ALA A 4 -5.65 -8.60 24.83
CA ALA A 4 -5.78 -8.49 23.38
C ALA A 4 -6.01 -9.91 22.84
N ASP A 5 -7.15 -10.13 22.18
CA ASP A 5 -7.52 -11.45 21.69
C ASP A 5 -6.51 -11.84 20.60
N ASN A 6 -5.79 -12.95 20.80
CA ASN A 6 -4.74 -13.37 19.87
C ASN A 6 -5.38 -13.59 18.49
N PRO A 7 -5.00 -12.82 17.45
CA PRO A 7 -5.68 -12.88 16.16
C PRO A 7 -5.47 -14.20 15.41
N PHE A 8 -4.45 -14.96 15.82
CA PHE A 8 -4.11 -16.29 15.31
C PHE A 8 -4.77 -17.43 16.10
N ARG A 9 -5.55 -17.10 17.14
CA ARG A 9 -6.33 -18.10 17.88
C ARG A 9 -7.25 -18.86 16.92
N TYR A 10 -7.37 -20.17 17.13
CA TYR A 10 -8.15 -21.10 16.31
C TYR A 10 -7.55 -21.49 14.95
N PHE A 11 -6.30 -21.12 14.65
CA PHE A 11 -5.58 -21.67 13.52
C PHE A 11 -4.63 -22.79 13.98
N HIS A 12 -4.67 -23.92 13.28
CA HIS A 12 -3.74 -25.03 13.50
C HIS A 12 -2.34 -24.77 12.92
N SER A 13 -2.19 -23.69 12.13
CA SER A 13 -0.91 -23.26 11.56
C SER A 13 -0.22 -22.24 12.44
N SER A 14 1.11 -22.24 12.45
CA SER A 14 1.88 -21.28 13.22
C SER A 14 1.70 -19.84 12.70
N PRO A 15 1.71 -18.81 13.57
CA PRO A 15 1.64 -17.41 13.16
C PRO A 15 2.71 -17.02 12.14
N GLU A 16 3.90 -17.63 12.22
CA GLU A 16 5.02 -17.41 11.31
C GLU A 16 4.68 -17.85 9.89
N ILE A 17 4.04 -19.01 9.73
CA ILE A 17 3.60 -19.52 8.44
C ILE A 17 2.53 -18.58 7.87
N ILE A 18 1.54 -18.20 8.67
CA ILE A 18 0.47 -17.28 8.24
C ILE A 18 1.06 -15.93 7.76
N ARG A 19 1.97 -15.35 8.54
CA ARG A 19 2.69 -14.11 8.17
C ARG A 19 3.50 -14.31 6.88
N MET A 20 4.18 -15.44 6.72
CA MET A 20 4.94 -15.75 5.51
C MET A 20 4.03 -15.85 4.29
N VAL A 21 2.89 -16.53 4.38
CA VAL A 21 1.92 -16.66 3.28
C VAL A 21 1.38 -15.31 2.84
N VAL A 22 0.95 -14.48 3.79
CA VAL A 22 0.44 -13.13 3.47
C VAL A 22 1.53 -12.26 2.86
N MET A 23 2.76 -12.33 3.38
CA MET A 23 3.90 -11.63 2.81
C MET A 23 4.14 -12.08 1.37
N LEU A 24 4.23 -13.39 1.11
CA LEU A 24 4.50 -13.94 -0.21
C LEU A 24 3.44 -13.49 -1.22
N TYR A 25 2.17 -13.61 -0.84
CA TYR A 25 1.05 -13.27 -1.72
C TYR A 25 0.96 -11.76 -2.01
N VAL A 26 1.15 -10.88 -1.03
CA VAL A 26 0.98 -9.44 -1.25
C VAL A 26 2.22 -8.80 -1.86
N ARG A 27 3.41 -9.19 -1.41
CA ARG A 27 4.69 -8.54 -1.79
C ARG A 27 5.15 -8.93 -3.19
N TYR A 28 4.97 -10.19 -3.57
CA TYR A 28 5.48 -10.72 -4.84
C TYR A 28 4.36 -10.92 -5.86
N PRO A 29 4.67 -10.89 -7.17
CA PRO A 29 3.69 -11.13 -8.24
C PRO A 29 3.31 -12.61 -8.37
N LEU A 30 2.95 -13.27 -7.27
CA LEU A 30 2.61 -14.70 -7.21
C LEU A 30 1.10 -14.94 -7.28
N SER A 31 0.63 -15.91 -8.05
CA SER A 31 -0.78 -16.32 -7.94
C SER A 31 -1.06 -17.01 -6.60
N LEU A 32 -2.33 -17.21 -6.22
CA LEU A 32 -2.64 -17.99 -5.02
C LEU A 32 -2.09 -19.42 -5.11
N ARG A 33 -2.12 -20.03 -6.31
CA ARG A 33 -1.60 -21.37 -6.57
C ARG A 33 -0.08 -21.40 -6.52
N ASN A 34 0.60 -20.37 -7.06
CA ASN A 34 2.06 -20.28 -6.95
C ASN A 34 2.51 -20.21 -5.49
N VAL A 35 1.74 -19.58 -4.61
CA VAL A 35 2.05 -19.54 -3.18
C VAL A 35 1.85 -20.92 -2.54
N GLU A 36 0.79 -21.64 -2.92
CA GLU A 36 0.57 -23.05 -2.54
C GLU A 36 1.75 -23.93 -2.98
N ASP A 37 2.15 -23.90 -4.25
CA ASP A 37 3.26 -24.70 -4.79
C ASP A 37 4.58 -24.41 -4.06
N LEU A 38 4.93 -23.14 -3.85
CA LEU A 38 6.16 -22.72 -3.16
C LEU A 38 6.19 -23.11 -1.68
N LEU A 39 5.02 -23.27 -1.05
CA LEU A 39 4.92 -23.71 0.33
C LEU A 39 4.98 -25.23 0.44
N PHE A 40 4.39 -25.93 -0.54
CA PHE A 40 4.50 -27.38 -0.66
C PHE A 40 5.96 -27.83 -0.82
N GLU A 41 6.75 -27.13 -1.66
CA GLU A 41 8.20 -27.36 -1.80
C GLU A 41 8.98 -27.22 -0.48
N ARG A 42 8.43 -26.47 0.49
CA ARG A 42 9.02 -26.26 1.83
C ARG A 42 8.44 -27.17 2.90
N GLY A 43 7.60 -28.15 2.52
CA GLY A 43 6.97 -29.10 3.44
C GLY A 43 5.69 -28.60 4.11
N TYR A 44 5.09 -27.51 3.63
CA TYR A 44 3.80 -27.00 4.13
C TYR A 44 2.68 -27.33 3.15
N ASP A 45 1.81 -28.27 3.52
CA ASP A 45 0.63 -28.63 2.73
C ASP A 45 -0.53 -27.65 3.01
N LEU A 46 -0.81 -26.77 2.05
CA LEU A 46 -1.83 -25.72 2.15
C LEU A 46 -2.49 -25.50 0.79
N CYS A 47 -3.82 -25.48 0.75
CA CYS A 47 -4.54 -25.15 -0.49
C CYS A 47 -4.55 -23.62 -0.76
N HIS A 48 -4.66 -23.23 -2.03
CA HIS A 48 -4.80 -21.82 -2.43
C HIS A 48 -6.00 -21.09 -1.79
N GLU A 49 -7.07 -21.79 -1.41
CA GLU A 49 -8.20 -21.20 -0.68
C GLU A 49 -7.81 -20.82 0.76
N THR A 50 -6.87 -21.55 1.39
CA THR A 50 -6.28 -21.16 2.67
C THR A 50 -5.46 -19.88 2.52
N VAL A 51 -4.63 -19.77 1.47
CA VAL A 51 -3.91 -18.54 1.13
C VAL A 51 -4.90 -17.38 0.94
N ARG A 52 -6.01 -17.63 0.24
CA ARG A 52 -7.07 -16.66 0.01
C ARG A 52 -7.71 -16.20 1.32
N LEU A 53 -8.06 -17.14 2.20
CA LEU A 53 -8.66 -16.86 3.51
C LEU A 53 -7.71 -16.01 4.36
N TRP A 54 -6.44 -16.41 4.45
CA TRP A 54 -5.45 -15.76 5.30
C TRP A 54 -5.15 -14.34 4.84
N TRP A 55 -4.90 -14.11 3.54
CA TRP A 55 -4.65 -12.74 3.09
C TRP A 55 -5.88 -11.84 3.32
N ASN A 56 -7.08 -12.37 3.09
CA ASN A 56 -8.32 -11.62 3.25
C ASN A 56 -8.56 -11.20 4.71
N ARG A 57 -8.21 -12.07 5.66
CA ARG A 57 -8.36 -11.84 7.11
C ARG A 57 -7.22 -11.01 7.69
N PHE A 58 -5.98 -11.47 7.50
CA PHE A 58 -4.80 -10.91 8.17
C PHE A 58 -4.15 -9.75 7.41
N GLY A 59 -4.28 -9.68 6.08
CA GLY A 59 -3.71 -8.59 5.28
C GLY A 59 -4.12 -7.20 5.77
N PRO A 60 -5.42 -6.90 5.97
CA PRO A 60 -5.86 -5.63 6.54
C PRO A 60 -5.32 -5.36 7.95
N MET A 61 -5.17 -6.39 8.77
CA MET A 61 -4.66 -6.28 10.14
C MET A 61 -3.17 -5.91 10.14
N PHE A 62 -2.35 -6.64 9.40
CA PHE A 62 -0.91 -6.35 9.25
C PHE A 62 -0.70 -4.97 8.65
N ALA A 63 -1.48 -4.60 7.63
CA ALA A 63 -1.41 -3.28 7.04
C ALA A 63 -1.79 -2.17 8.05
N ALA A 64 -2.76 -2.42 8.94
CA ALA A 64 -3.13 -1.45 9.97
C ALA A 64 -2.05 -1.29 11.03
N ASP A 65 -1.41 -2.38 11.44
CA ASP A 65 -0.32 -2.36 12.42
C ASP A 65 0.92 -1.63 11.87
N ILE A 66 1.36 -1.98 10.65
CA ILE A 66 2.44 -1.27 9.93
C ILE A 66 2.13 0.21 9.82
N ARG A 67 0.91 0.58 9.40
CA ARG A 67 0.51 1.98 9.30
C ARG A 67 0.56 2.71 10.63
N ARG A 68 0.10 2.08 11.72
CA ARG A 68 0.12 2.70 13.06
C ARG A 68 1.55 2.99 13.49
N GLN A 69 2.45 2.02 13.32
CA GLN A 69 3.86 2.17 13.67
C GLN A 69 4.52 3.28 12.83
N ARG A 70 4.25 3.33 11.52
CA ARG A 70 4.81 4.35 10.61
C ARG A 70 4.29 5.76 10.85
N VAL A 71 2.98 5.94 11.03
CA VAL A 71 2.40 7.26 11.33
C VAL A 71 2.97 7.81 12.64
N SER A 72 3.23 6.95 13.63
CA SER A 72 3.90 7.38 14.87
C SER A 72 5.33 7.86 14.63
N ARG A 73 6.08 7.22 13.73
CA ARG A 73 7.47 7.61 13.36
C ARG A 73 7.49 8.91 12.53
N MET A 74 6.54 9.09 11.62
CA MET A 74 6.50 10.25 10.71
C MET A 74 6.13 11.57 11.40
N LYS A 75 5.45 11.55 12.55
CA LYS A 75 5.06 12.77 13.29
C LYS A 75 6.23 13.71 13.67
N GLY A 76 7.49 13.26 13.55
CA GLY A 76 8.68 14.06 13.83
C GLY A 76 9.40 14.67 12.62
N PHE A 77 9.11 14.25 11.39
CA PHE A 77 9.79 14.75 10.19
C PHE A 77 9.04 15.96 9.62
N ARG A 78 9.76 16.99 9.15
CA ARG A 78 9.20 18.31 8.77
C ARG A 78 9.18 18.60 7.26
N GLN A 79 9.29 17.59 6.40
CA GLN A 79 9.32 17.80 4.96
C GLN A 79 8.22 16.97 4.28
N TRP A 80 7.08 17.62 3.97
CA TRP A 80 5.89 16.92 3.48
C TRP A 80 5.48 17.44 2.10
N ARG A 81 6.39 17.31 1.13
CA ARG A 81 6.02 17.40 -0.27
C ARG A 81 5.29 16.12 -0.66
N TRP A 82 4.03 16.24 -1.04
CA TRP A 82 3.20 15.12 -1.49
C TRP A 82 3.08 15.15 -3.01
N HIS A 83 3.11 13.97 -3.61
CA HIS A 83 2.89 13.74 -5.02
C HIS A 83 1.58 12.96 -5.16
N LEU A 84 0.60 13.57 -5.82
CA LEU A 84 -0.72 12.99 -6.06
C LEU A 84 -0.86 12.68 -7.54
N ASP A 85 -1.26 11.46 -7.84
CA ASP A 85 -1.57 11.06 -9.21
C ASP A 85 -2.64 9.96 -9.22
N GLU A 86 -3.23 9.76 -10.39
CA GLU A 86 -4.19 8.71 -10.64
C GLU A 86 -3.73 7.80 -11.77
N MET A 87 -4.08 6.52 -11.67
CA MET A 87 -3.83 5.58 -12.75
C MET A 87 -5.04 4.73 -13.05
N TYR A 88 -5.12 4.34 -14.31
CA TYR A 88 -6.11 3.41 -14.81
C TYR A 88 -5.84 1.97 -14.34
N VAL A 89 -6.88 1.31 -13.84
CA VAL A 89 -6.85 -0.10 -13.44
C VAL A 89 -8.04 -0.80 -14.08
N LYS A 90 -7.84 -2.00 -14.63
CA LYS A 90 -8.93 -2.76 -15.23
C LYS A 90 -9.65 -3.62 -14.18
N LEU A 91 -10.96 -3.44 -14.07
CA LEU A 91 -11.84 -4.15 -13.15
C LEU A 91 -12.95 -4.84 -13.96
N ASN A 92 -12.94 -6.17 -14.01
CA ASN A 92 -13.95 -6.97 -14.74
C ASN A 92 -14.25 -6.49 -16.18
N GLY A 93 -13.25 -6.01 -16.92
CA GLY A 93 -13.44 -5.48 -18.27
C GLY A 93 -13.57 -3.96 -18.34
N GLU A 94 -14.02 -3.31 -17.27
CA GLU A 94 -14.19 -1.85 -17.18
C GLU A 94 -12.91 -1.16 -16.66
N MET A 95 -12.75 0.11 -17.01
CA MET A 95 -11.65 0.93 -16.51
C MET A 95 -12.08 1.71 -15.27
N VAL A 96 -11.31 1.59 -14.20
CA VAL A 96 -11.50 2.35 -12.95
C VAL A 96 -10.22 3.11 -12.60
N TYR A 97 -10.29 4.02 -11.63
CA TYR A 97 -9.18 4.91 -11.26
C TYR A 97 -8.66 4.53 -9.88
N LEU A 98 -7.34 4.32 -9.76
CA LEU A 98 -6.62 4.26 -8.50
C LEU A 98 -5.88 5.59 -8.30
N TRP A 99 -6.29 6.33 -7.28
CA TRP A 99 -5.64 7.54 -6.78
C TRP A 99 -4.58 7.16 -5.77
N ARG A 100 -3.40 7.77 -5.87
CA ARG A 100 -2.29 7.53 -4.96
C ARG A 100 -1.64 8.82 -4.50
N ALA A 101 -1.36 8.87 -3.20
CA ALA A 101 -0.57 9.91 -2.57
C ALA A 101 0.75 9.30 -2.13
N VAL A 102 1.85 9.96 -2.46
CA VAL A 102 3.21 9.51 -2.16
C VAL A 102 4.00 10.69 -1.61
N ASP A 103 4.83 10.49 -0.61
CA ASP A 103 5.72 11.56 -0.13
C ASP A 103 7.02 11.66 -0.97
N HIS A 104 7.88 12.60 -0.61
CA HIS A 104 9.17 12.78 -1.28
C HIS A 104 10.10 11.56 -1.11
N GLU A 105 9.96 10.83 0.01
CA GLU A 105 10.66 9.57 0.30
C GLU A 105 10.03 8.35 -0.39
N GLY A 106 9.00 8.54 -1.23
CA GLY A 106 8.40 7.46 -2.02
C GLY A 106 7.52 6.52 -1.20
N GLU A 107 7.19 6.89 0.04
CA GLU A 107 6.23 6.18 0.85
C GLU A 107 4.82 6.44 0.33
N VAL A 108 4.06 5.37 0.08
CA VAL A 108 2.65 5.50 -0.34
C VAL A 108 1.81 5.86 0.89
N LEU A 109 1.35 7.11 0.95
CA LEU A 109 0.55 7.67 2.04
C LEU A 109 -0.90 7.20 1.99
N GLU A 110 -1.50 7.20 0.80
CA GLU A 110 -2.91 6.84 0.60
C GLU A 110 -3.13 6.15 -0.75
N SER A 111 -4.11 5.25 -0.80
CA SER A 111 -4.55 4.59 -2.03
C SER A 111 -6.07 4.49 -2.04
N TYR A 112 -6.72 5.11 -3.03
CA TYR A 112 -8.18 5.17 -3.12
C TYR A 112 -8.67 4.81 -4.51
N VAL A 113 -9.70 3.98 -4.62
CA VAL A 113 -10.20 3.47 -5.89
C VAL A 113 -11.60 4.01 -6.16
N THR A 114 -11.82 4.57 -7.35
CA THR A 114 -13.11 5.10 -7.78
C THR A 114 -13.47 4.68 -9.19
N LYS A 115 -14.78 4.66 -9.51
CA LYS A 115 -15.25 4.46 -10.89
C LYS A 115 -15.08 5.70 -11.77
N LYS A 116 -15.15 6.89 -11.17
CA LYS A 116 -15.10 8.17 -11.87
C LYS A 116 -13.86 8.95 -11.49
N ARG A 117 -13.35 9.73 -12.44
CA ARG A 117 -12.28 10.72 -12.27
C ARG A 117 -12.87 12.13 -12.20
N ASP A 118 -13.43 12.49 -11.06
CA ASP A 118 -14.12 13.77 -10.83
C ASP A 118 -13.60 14.51 -9.58
N LYS A 119 -14.08 15.74 -9.39
CA LYS A 119 -13.78 16.58 -8.22
C LYS A 119 -14.13 15.85 -6.91
N SER A 120 -15.27 15.18 -6.85
CA SER A 120 -15.75 14.49 -5.65
C SER A 120 -14.80 13.37 -5.22
N ALA A 121 -14.30 12.59 -6.17
CA ALA A 121 -13.31 11.54 -5.96
C ALA A 121 -11.99 12.13 -5.43
N ALA A 122 -11.47 13.17 -6.09
CA ALA A 122 -10.25 13.86 -5.67
C ALA A 122 -10.39 14.45 -4.25
N LEU A 123 -11.53 15.08 -3.94
CA LEU A 123 -11.80 15.66 -2.63
C LEU A 123 -11.83 14.61 -1.52
N VAL A 124 -12.51 13.48 -1.73
CA VAL A 124 -12.55 12.38 -0.75
C VAL A 124 -11.15 11.78 -0.55
N PHE A 125 -10.41 11.60 -1.63
CA PHE A 125 -9.04 11.10 -1.61
C PHE A 125 -8.12 12.03 -0.79
N MET A 126 -8.12 13.33 -1.09
CA MET A 126 -7.30 14.31 -0.38
C MET A 126 -7.71 14.44 1.10
N LYS A 127 -9.01 14.44 1.41
CA LYS A 127 -9.50 14.42 2.81
C LYS A 127 -8.99 13.21 3.58
N LYS A 128 -8.94 12.02 2.96
CA LYS A 128 -8.42 10.81 3.60
C LYS A 128 -6.92 10.93 3.89
N ALA A 129 -6.13 11.42 2.93
CA ALA A 129 -4.70 11.64 3.10
C ALA A 129 -4.43 12.67 4.22
N LEU A 130 -5.09 13.83 4.17
CA LEU A 130 -4.94 14.91 5.16
C LEU A 130 -5.36 14.48 6.57
N LYS A 131 -6.47 13.73 6.70
CA LYS A 131 -6.93 13.23 8.00
C LYS A 131 -5.92 12.29 8.67
N ARG A 132 -5.16 11.54 7.88
CA ARG A 132 -4.24 10.51 8.40
C ARG A 132 -2.84 11.05 8.66
N HIS A 133 -2.33 11.86 7.74
CA HIS A 133 -0.93 12.31 7.73
C HIS A 133 -0.77 13.78 8.08
N GLY A 134 -1.87 14.51 8.29
CA GLY A 134 -1.84 15.91 8.63
C GLY A 134 -1.73 16.80 7.39
N LYS A 135 -1.07 17.96 7.55
CA LYS A 135 -0.97 18.97 6.50
C LYS A 135 0.31 18.75 5.68
N ALA A 136 0.16 18.68 4.36
CA ALA A 136 1.28 18.76 3.42
C ALA A 136 1.78 20.20 3.31
N GLU A 137 3.08 20.38 3.13
CA GLU A 137 3.69 21.69 2.85
C GLU A 137 3.48 22.06 1.38
N THR A 138 3.74 21.10 0.49
CA THR A 138 3.59 21.23 -0.95
C THR A 138 2.82 20.03 -1.49
N ILE A 139 1.93 20.24 -2.45
CA ILE A 139 1.18 19.19 -3.13
C ILE A 139 1.45 19.29 -4.62
N VAL A 140 2.26 18.36 -5.14
CA VAL A 140 2.52 18.15 -6.56
C VAL A 140 1.38 17.33 -7.14
N THR A 141 0.77 17.83 -8.21
CA THR A 141 -0.31 17.15 -8.94
C THR A 141 -0.07 17.21 -10.43
N ASP A 142 -0.65 16.27 -11.19
CA ASP A 142 -0.74 16.41 -12.65
C ASP A 142 -1.72 17.54 -13.07
N GLY A 143 -1.84 17.78 -14.37
CA GLY A 143 -2.72 18.75 -15.01
C GLY A 143 -4.22 18.49 -14.85
N LEU A 144 -4.64 17.46 -14.10
CA LEU A 144 -6.06 17.15 -13.91
C LEU A 144 -6.79 18.27 -13.16
N LYS A 145 -7.82 18.85 -13.81
CA LYS A 145 -8.63 19.96 -13.28
C LYS A 145 -9.40 19.63 -11.98
N SER A 146 -9.59 18.36 -11.66
CA SER A 146 -10.23 17.91 -10.43
C SER A 146 -9.42 18.23 -9.18
N TYR A 147 -8.08 18.24 -9.25
CA TYR A 147 -7.23 18.59 -8.12
C TYR A 147 -7.40 20.05 -7.66
N PRO A 148 -7.20 21.09 -8.50
CA PRO A 148 -7.37 22.47 -8.05
C PRO A 148 -8.81 22.75 -7.61
N ALA A 149 -9.81 22.14 -8.25
CA ALA A 149 -11.19 22.25 -7.80
C ALA A 149 -11.39 21.67 -6.38
N ALA A 150 -10.79 20.52 -6.07
CA ALA A 150 -10.83 19.95 -4.72
C ALA A 150 -9.99 20.73 -3.72
N MET A 151 -8.84 21.27 -4.13
CA MET A 151 -7.94 22.06 -3.27
C MET A 151 -8.54 23.40 -2.86
N ARG A 152 -9.35 24.03 -3.73
CA ARG A 152 -10.15 25.21 -3.39
C ARG A 152 -11.13 24.94 -2.26
N ASP A 153 -11.88 23.83 -2.35
CA ASP A 153 -12.79 23.40 -1.28
C ASP A 153 -12.07 23.06 0.03
N LEU A 154 -10.78 22.68 -0.03
CA LEU A 154 -9.95 22.37 1.12
C LEU A 154 -9.18 23.58 1.67
N GLY A 155 -9.20 24.71 0.97
CA GLY A 155 -8.45 25.92 1.34
C GLY A 155 -6.94 25.72 1.32
N ASN A 156 -6.41 24.91 0.39
CA ASN A 156 -4.97 24.62 0.28
C ASN A 156 -4.42 24.73 -1.16
N GLU A 157 -5.13 25.45 -2.04
CA GLU A 157 -4.73 25.66 -3.44
C GLU A 157 -3.37 26.36 -3.58
N ASP A 158 -3.03 27.23 -2.63
CA ASP A 158 -1.74 27.93 -2.50
C ASP A 158 -0.54 26.98 -2.43
N ARG A 159 -0.75 25.73 -1.99
CA ARG A 159 0.30 24.71 -1.83
C ARG A 159 0.51 23.87 -3.08
N ARG A 160 -0.26 24.12 -4.14
CA ARG A 160 -0.21 23.32 -5.35
C ARG A 160 1.03 23.67 -6.16
N GLU A 161 1.83 22.66 -6.47
CA GLU A 161 2.91 22.76 -7.44
C GLU A 161 2.58 21.93 -8.69
N MET A 162 2.85 22.49 -9.86
CA MET A 162 2.78 21.78 -11.13
C MET A 162 4.01 22.16 -11.94
N ALA A 163 4.90 21.19 -12.18
CA ALA A 163 5.98 21.36 -13.13
C ALA A 163 6.31 20.03 -13.79
N ARG A 164 6.89 20.12 -14.99
CA ARG A 164 7.34 18.97 -15.77
C ARG A 164 8.31 18.14 -14.92
N TRP A 165 8.13 16.82 -14.89
CA TRP A 165 8.94 15.83 -14.15
C TRP A 165 8.79 15.78 -12.62
N LEU A 166 8.07 16.71 -11.98
CA LEU A 166 7.85 16.64 -10.53
C LEU A 166 6.98 15.45 -10.12
N ASN A 167 6.21 14.86 -11.05
CA ASN A 167 5.33 13.74 -10.78
C ASN A 167 6.01 12.36 -10.87
N ASN A 168 7.29 12.31 -11.26
CA ASN A 168 8.03 11.05 -11.44
C ASN A 168 8.00 10.15 -10.19
N ARG A 169 7.94 10.75 -8.99
CA ARG A 169 7.91 9.99 -7.72
C ARG A 169 6.65 9.14 -7.59
N VAL A 170 5.48 9.72 -7.82
CA VAL A 170 4.21 8.98 -7.74
C VAL A 170 4.03 8.04 -8.93
N GLU A 171 4.50 8.41 -10.13
CA GLU A 171 4.50 7.52 -11.29
C GLU A 171 5.33 6.25 -11.04
N ASN A 172 6.53 6.38 -10.46
CA ASN A 172 7.35 5.23 -10.10
C ASN A 172 6.68 4.33 -9.06
N SER A 173 5.89 4.92 -8.15
CA SER A 173 5.12 4.16 -7.16
C SER A 173 4.09 3.22 -7.83
N HIS A 174 3.61 3.54 -9.03
CA HIS A 174 2.64 2.74 -9.76
C HIS A 174 3.22 1.41 -10.25
N LEU A 175 4.55 1.33 -10.47
CA LEU A 175 5.19 0.18 -11.12
C LEU A 175 5.05 -1.13 -10.30
N PRO A 176 5.35 -1.18 -8.99
CA PRO A 176 5.15 -2.39 -8.18
C PRO A 176 3.70 -2.88 -8.23
N PHE A 177 2.73 -1.96 -8.14
CA PHE A 177 1.32 -2.33 -8.20
C PHE A 177 0.93 -2.85 -9.59
N ARG A 178 1.39 -2.22 -10.68
CA ARG A 178 1.11 -2.68 -12.05
C ARG A 178 1.68 -4.07 -12.33
N ARG A 179 2.91 -4.35 -11.87
CA ARG A 179 3.49 -5.71 -11.96
C ARG A 179 2.58 -6.72 -11.30
N ARG A 180 2.02 -6.36 -10.14
CA ARG A 180 1.13 -7.24 -9.39
C ARG A 180 -0.25 -7.41 -10.03
N GLU A 181 -0.85 -6.32 -10.48
CA GLU A 181 -2.16 -6.30 -11.15
C GLU A 181 -2.16 -7.17 -12.42
N ARG A 182 -1.09 -7.09 -13.22
CA ARG A 182 -0.90 -7.93 -14.41
C ARG A 182 -0.79 -9.42 -14.07
N ALA A 183 0.00 -9.77 -13.05
CA ALA A 183 0.18 -11.16 -12.61
C ALA A 183 -1.10 -11.78 -12.03
N MET A 184 -2.00 -10.98 -11.47
CA MET A 184 -3.26 -11.45 -10.88
C MET A 184 -4.38 -11.70 -11.89
N LEU A 185 -4.15 -11.50 -13.20
CA LEU A 185 -5.18 -11.57 -14.24
C LEU A 185 -6.41 -10.68 -13.93
N ARG A 186 -6.14 -9.51 -13.28
CA ARG A 186 -7.10 -8.44 -12.95
C ARG A 186 -8.08 -8.76 -11.82
N PHE A 187 -8.61 -7.70 -11.22
CA PHE A 187 -9.59 -7.80 -10.13
C PHE A 187 -11.02 -7.89 -10.68
N ARG A 188 -11.87 -8.66 -9.99
CA ARG A 188 -13.31 -8.81 -10.33
C ARG A 188 -14.22 -7.85 -9.57
N GLN A 189 -13.82 -7.41 -8.38
CA GLN A 189 -14.65 -6.58 -7.49
C GLN A 189 -13.89 -5.35 -6.98
N MET A 190 -14.59 -4.21 -6.94
CA MET A 190 -14.02 -2.93 -6.48
C MET A 190 -13.52 -3.02 -5.03
N LYS A 191 -14.29 -3.68 -4.15
CA LYS A 191 -13.92 -3.89 -2.74
C LYS A 191 -12.60 -4.65 -2.61
N SER A 192 -12.39 -5.68 -3.43
CA SER A 192 -11.16 -6.48 -3.44
C SER A 192 -9.98 -5.66 -3.94
N LEU A 193 -10.16 -4.87 -5.01
CA LEU A 193 -9.14 -3.97 -5.54
C LEU A 193 -8.74 -2.89 -4.52
N GLN A 194 -9.70 -2.21 -3.89
CA GLN A 194 -9.44 -1.21 -2.85
C GLN A 194 -8.73 -1.81 -1.64
N LYS A 195 -9.17 -2.99 -1.17
CA LYS A 195 -8.52 -3.70 -0.07
C LYS A 195 -7.09 -4.07 -0.42
N PHE A 196 -6.89 -4.65 -1.61
CA PHE A 196 -5.57 -5.02 -2.07
C PHE A 196 -4.64 -3.81 -2.20
N ALA A 197 -5.10 -2.72 -2.84
CA ALA A 197 -4.31 -1.51 -3.00
C ALA A 197 -3.86 -0.92 -1.66
N SER A 198 -4.75 -0.90 -0.65
CA SER A 198 -4.42 -0.42 0.69
C SER A 198 -3.42 -1.31 1.43
N VAL A 199 -3.61 -2.64 1.36
CA VAL A 199 -2.71 -3.61 2.03
C VAL A 199 -1.35 -3.62 1.33
N HIS A 200 -1.34 -3.67 0.00
CA HIS A 200 -0.14 -3.64 -0.80
C HIS A 200 0.67 -2.36 -0.57
N ALA A 201 0.04 -1.19 -0.47
CA ALA A 201 0.74 0.05 -0.15
C ALA A 201 1.50 -0.05 1.18
N SER A 202 0.83 -0.49 2.26
CA SER A 202 1.46 -0.60 3.58
C SER A 202 2.59 -1.64 3.61
N ILE A 203 2.39 -2.80 3.00
CA ILE A 203 3.41 -3.86 2.92
C ILE A 203 4.57 -3.41 2.02
N HIS A 204 4.30 -2.70 0.93
CA HIS A 204 5.33 -2.16 0.05
C HIS A 204 6.21 -1.16 0.81
N ASN A 205 5.60 -0.20 1.51
CA ASN A 205 6.34 0.77 2.34
C ASN A 205 7.24 0.06 3.35
N HIS A 206 6.72 -0.98 4.03
CA HIS A 206 7.46 -1.76 5.02
C HIS A 206 8.75 -2.38 4.46
N PHE A 207 8.68 -2.95 3.26
CA PHE A 207 9.80 -3.66 2.64
C PHE A 207 10.59 -2.84 1.62
N ASN A 208 10.21 -1.57 1.37
CA ASN A 208 10.95 -0.70 0.48
C ASN A 208 12.18 -0.16 1.22
N SER A 209 13.36 -0.66 0.85
CA SER A 209 14.63 -0.27 1.48
C SER A 209 15.54 0.54 0.53
N GLU A 210 14.98 1.11 -0.54
CA GLU A 210 15.68 2.02 -1.48
C GLU A 210 17.08 1.55 -1.89
N ARG A 211 17.19 0.29 -2.35
CA ARG A 211 18.47 -0.40 -2.63
C ARG A 211 19.49 0.39 -3.48
N HIS A 212 19.03 1.35 -4.28
CA HIS A 212 19.87 2.13 -5.18
C HIS A 212 20.50 3.38 -4.52
N LEU A 213 20.09 3.73 -3.30
CA LEU A 213 20.55 4.93 -2.58
C LEU A 213 21.46 4.61 -1.38
N ILE A 214 21.62 3.32 -1.04
CA ILE A 214 22.33 2.89 0.16
C ILE A 214 23.38 1.82 -0.16
N ASP A 215 24.41 1.76 0.68
CA ASP A 215 25.43 0.73 0.59
C ASP A 215 24.88 -0.67 0.94
N ARG A 216 25.69 -1.68 0.66
CA ARG A 216 25.31 -3.09 0.79
C ARG A 216 25.06 -3.50 2.25
N GLU A 217 25.80 -2.96 3.21
CA GLU A 217 25.68 -3.33 4.62
C GLU A 217 24.42 -2.72 5.22
N THR A 218 24.20 -1.42 4.97
CA THR A 218 22.96 -0.73 5.35
C THR A 218 21.74 -1.42 4.75
N TYR A 219 21.81 -1.85 3.48
CA TYR A 219 20.72 -2.60 2.85
C TYR A 219 20.46 -3.95 3.56
N LYS A 220 21.51 -4.71 3.91
CA LYS A 220 21.36 -5.96 4.66
C LYS A 220 20.71 -5.73 6.02
N ALA A 221 21.18 -4.72 6.77
CA ALA A 221 20.65 -4.37 8.08
C ALA A 221 19.17 -3.97 8.00
N ARG A 222 18.80 -3.06 7.08
CA ARG A 222 17.41 -2.64 6.86
C ARG A 222 16.51 -3.81 6.45
N ARG A 223 17.00 -4.70 5.59
CA ARG A 223 16.25 -5.90 5.16
C ARG A 223 15.98 -6.86 6.32
N SER A 224 16.99 -7.11 7.17
CA SER A 224 16.84 -7.97 8.34
C SER A 224 15.90 -7.36 9.37
N ALA A 225 16.03 -6.06 9.63
CA ALA A 225 15.13 -5.33 10.53
C ALA A 225 13.67 -5.38 10.05
N ALA A 226 13.41 -5.12 8.76
CA ALA A 226 12.07 -5.20 8.19
C ALA A 226 11.46 -6.61 8.30
N LEU A 227 12.27 -7.66 8.16
CA LEU A 227 11.80 -9.04 8.32
C LEU A 227 11.50 -9.37 9.79
N ALA A 228 12.35 -8.92 10.73
CA ALA A 228 12.13 -9.10 12.16
C ALA A 228 10.86 -8.35 12.62
N GLU A 229 10.69 -7.08 12.20
CA GLU A 229 9.47 -6.30 12.45
C GLU A 229 8.24 -7.01 11.89
N TRP A 230 8.34 -7.61 10.70
CA TRP A 230 7.24 -8.38 10.09
C TRP A 230 6.86 -9.61 10.92
N GLN A 231 7.85 -10.33 11.45
CA GLN A 231 7.64 -11.55 12.24
C GLN A 231 6.94 -11.29 13.57
N ILE A 232 7.00 -10.07 14.10
CA ILE A 232 6.33 -9.68 15.35
C ILE A 232 5.01 -8.94 15.13
N LEU A 233 4.56 -8.75 13.87
CA LEU A 233 3.28 -8.05 13.61
C LEU A 233 2.11 -8.81 14.22
N ALA A 234 1.20 -8.04 14.83
CA ALA A 234 0.02 -8.55 15.52
C ALA A 234 0.32 -9.65 16.57
N ALA A 235 1.52 -9.59 17.18
CA ALA A 235 1.91 -10.37 18.36
C ALA A 235 1.47 -9.67 19.66
#